data_AF-A0AAN8KEG0-F1
#
_entry.id   AF-A0AAN8KEG0-F1
#
_cell.length_a   1.000
_cell.length_b   1.000
_cell.length_c   1.000
_cell.angle_alpha   90.00
_cell.angle_beta   90.00
_cell.angle_gamma   90.00
#
_symmetry.space_group_name_H-M   'P 1'
#
loop_
_entity.id
_entity.type
_entity.pdbx_description
1 polymer ?
#
loop_
_entity_poly.entity_id
_entity_poly.type
_entity_poly.pdbx_seq_one_letter_code
_entity_poly.pdbx_strand_id
1 'polypeptide(L)'
;MPLHVKYRHSTGWTGLPEIHTPLKRPPTPDILRPKNTFIPTSLENARRRAMILIHSTEKDVQCFKDKHFRNARNTFGIETDDLIRYVHEKTGKQARAKDYKEFDQFLSRCRTTASLVQKDELDKMDVILKRTSAFDVLVEKSKEKLEEAFNDYVDKYCLSFASEAQNREINCVHEYENNIVEWRRIATDTLAALEDILRQYAINCGDSFEDFKRHYDNILHCMRSALKMFPRIANALKNWITADEAYPRKLHDQANALMVEKLNKIKEVREQQLRAGYAQHQLKHKDYSTTKIVKRLNQTIESKRYFRKKEVALSEKQQRLELSVAKKQKEMETLYEEHYFEQPDSPSTSNNILLKISIVQDEIIKLQKTLESAKKNLNNTKNERKVIEKDVHRLQKLRDNSIKSEKFISKEAIAREEKLKSNHHENRELRNKIECLKRIRSIKLHPDTLKKIFAEGYTPGKKFEITDGFGDACKIAAAHIGYKWPLLYLELPFQPARDTNLRNQDIEAFDIAGQKRDLRTKDVALRSLAKWKRLNSKATVYMLLSSLRLIGAGKIAHRIEKQRLSTK
;
A
#
# COMPACT_ATOMS: atom_id res chain seq x y z
N MET A 1 -55.04 -4.33 -40.88
CA MET A 1 -55.27 -5.03 -42.18
C MET A 1 -56.57 -4.51 -42.76
N PRO A 2 -56.74 -4.31 -44.09
CA PRO A 2 -55.93 -4.69 -45.27
C PRO A 2 -55.40 -3.46 -46.07
N LEU A 3 -54.15 -3.46 -46.56
CA LEU A 3 -53.68 -3.89 -47.90
C LEU A 3 -54.42 -3.26 -49.11
N HIS A 4 -53.72 -2.41 -49.87
CA HIS A 4 -53.55 -2.60 -51.31
C HIS A 4 -52.44 -1.71 -51.91
N VAL A 5 -51.47 -2.39 -52.51
CA VAL A 5 -50.48 -1.87 -53.46
C VAL A 5 -51.14 -1.72 -54.83
N LYS A 6 -50.87 -0.62 -55.55
CA LYS A 6 -50.94 -0.57 -57.03
C LYS A 6 -49.79 0.27 -57.59
N TYR A 7 -49.23 -0.24 -58.68
CA TYR A 7 -48.05 0.22 -59.42
C TYR A 7 -48.47 0.98 -60.71
N ARG A 8 -47.52 1.77 -61.23
CA ARG A 8 -47.41 2.41 -62.58
C ARG A 8 -48.36 3.61 -62.83
N HIS A 9 -47.96 4.73 -63.44
CA HIS A 9 -47.13 4.90 -64.65
C HIS A 9 -46.29 6.19 -64.66
N SER A 10 -45.25 6.13 -65.49
CA SER A 10 -44.33 7.17 -65.94
C SER A 10 -44.96 8.26 -66.82
N THR A 11 -44.57 9.51 -66.58
CA THR A 11 -44.28 10.57 -67.57
C THR A 11 -43.15 11.40 -66.92
N GLY A 12 -41.98 11.67 -67.49
CA GLY A 12 -41.67 12.02 -68.87
C GLY A 12 -41.23 13.49 -68.88
N TRP A 13 -40.08 13.81 -68.30
CA TRP A 13 -39.45 15.14 -68.43
C TRP A 13 -37.98 14.99 -68.81
N THR A 14 -37.73 15.31 -70.07
CA THR A 14 -36.47 15.79 -70.66
C THR A 14 -36.00 17.02 -69.87
N GLY A 15 -34.73 17.26 -69.55
CA GLY A 15 -33.49 17.01 -70.25
C GLY A 15 -32.66 18.29 -70.09
N LEU A 16 -31.62 18.26 -69.26
CA LEU A 16 -30.54 19.25 -69.23
C LEU A 16 -29.25 18.53 -68.78
N PRO A 17 -28.11 18.76 -69.45
CA PRO A 17 -26.85 18.12 -69.09
C PRO A 17 -26.22 18.84 -67.89
N GLU A 18 -26.26 18.23 -66.70
CA GLU A 18 -25.43 18.66 -65.57
C GLU A 18 -23.97 18.27 -65.86
N ILE A 19 -23.18 19.28 -66.20
CA ILE A 19 -21.73 19.25 -66.15
C ILE A 19 -21.35 19.08 -64.67
N HIS A 20 -20.99 17.86 -64.26
CA HIS A 20 -20.31 17.63 -63.00
C HIS A 20 -18.89 18.22 -63.05
N THR A 21 -18.77 19.52 -62.75
CA THR A 21 -17.55 20.02 -62.14
C THR A 21 -17.52 19.50 -60.70
N PRO A 22 -16.50 18.76 -60.27
CA PRO A 22 -16.35 18.43 -58.86
C PRO A 22 -16.17 19.75 -58.11
N LEU A 23 -17.15 20.08 -57.27
CA LEU A 23 -17.04 21.13 -56.26
C LEU A 23 -15.71 20.91 -55.52
N LYS A 24 -14.72 21.75 -55.84
CA LYS A 24 -13.52 21.89 -55.02
C LYS A 24 -14.03 22.28 -53.64
N ARG A 25 -14.00 21.32 -52.71
CA ARG A 25 -14.18 21.61 -51.29
C ARG A 25 -13.27 22.78 -50.97
N PRO A 26 -13.75 23.81 -50.25
CA PRO A 26 -12.83 24.78 -49.68
C PRO A 26 -11.74 23.99 -48.93
N PRO A 27 -10.46 24.41 -48.98
CA PRO A 27 -9.44 23.74 -48.20
C PRO A 27 -9.95 23.71 -46.77
N THR A 28 -10.18 22.50 -46.26
CA THR A 28 -10.46 22.31 -44.85
C THR A 28 -9.37 23.10 -44.13
N PRO A 29 -9.71 24.06 -43.25
CA PRO A 29 -8.67 24.69 -42.44
C PRO A 29 -7.90 23.55 -41.79
N ASP A 30 -6.57 23.57 -41.92
CA ASP A 30 -5.66 22.65 -41.26
C ASP A 30 -5.84 22.83 -39.74
N ILE A 31 -6.90 22.22 -39.21
CA ILE A 31 -7.12 22.03 -37.79
C ILE A 31 -6.09 20.99 -37.40
N LEU A 32 -4.95 21.48 -36.90
CA LEU A 32 -4.04 20.80 -35.99
C LEU A 32 -3.79 19.35 -36.41
N ARG A 33 -2.97 19.12 -37.44
CA ARG A 33 -2.14 17.91 -37.39
C ARG A 33 -1.33 18.01 -36.10
N PRO A 34 -1.50 17.13 -35.11
CA PRO A 34 -0.59 17.13 -33.99
C PRO A 34 0.80 16.92 -34.58
N LYS A 35 1.77 17.80 -34.25
CA LYS A 35 3.20 17.55 -34.48
C LYS A 35 3.41 16.08 -34.16
N ASN A 36 3.97 15.31 -35.08
CA ASN A 36 4.20 13.85 -34.97
C ASN A 36 4.82 13.53 -33.59
N THR A 37 4.00 13.32 -32.56
CA THR A 37 4.45 13.08 -31.20
C THR A 37 4.89 11.65 -31.19
N PHE A 38 6.18 11.45 -31.47
CA PHE A 38 6.84 10.16 -31.39
C PHE A 38 6.55 9.58 -30.01
N ILE A 39 5.76 8.52 -29.96
CA ILE A 39 5.50 7.80 -28.70
C ILE A 39 6.82 7.12 -28.32
N PRO A 40 7.42 7.47 -27.18
CA PRO A 40 8.63 6.79 -26.73
C PRO A 40 8.37 5.29 -26.60
N THR A 41 9.26 4.47 -27.13
CA THR A 41 9.15 3.01 -27.03
C THR A 41 9.51 2.46 -25.65
N SER A 42 10.21 3.25 -24.82
CA SER A 42 10.58 2.94 -23.43
C SER A 42 10.82 4.23 -22.62
N LEU A 43 10.69 4.16 -21.29
CA LEU A 43 10.93 5.32 -20.40
C LEU A 43 12.38 5.78 -20.51
N GLU A 44 13.27 4.81 -20.67
CA GLU A 44 14.68 5.01 -20.96
C GLU A 44 14.89 5.83 -22.24
N ASN A 45 14.15 5.53 -23.31
CA ASN A 45 14.25 6.31 -24.55
C ASN A 45 13.75 7.74 -24.39
N ALA A 46 12.70 7.97 -23.58
CA ALA A 46 12.24 9.32 -23.25
C ALA A 46 13.30 10.11 -22.47
N ARG A 47 13.91 9.49 -21.45
CA ARG A 47 15.00 10.09 -20.66
C ARG A 47 16.23 10.40 -21.51
N ARG A 48 16.66 9.46 -22.36
CA ARG A 48 17.81 9.67 -23.27
C ARG A 48 17.57 10.82 -24.22
N ARG A 49 16.35 10.95 -24.78
CA ARG A 49 16.01 12.09 -25.63
C ARG A 49 16.09 13.42 -24.87
N ALA A 50 15.51 13.49 -23.68
CA ALA A 50 15.63 14.66 -22.82
C ALA A 50 17.10 15.00 -22.55
N MET A 51 17.93 14.02 -22.18
CA MET A 51 19.36 14.21 -21.95
C MET A 51 20.12 14.71 -23.19
N ILE A 52 19.79 14.21 -24.39
CA ILE A 52 20.39 14.69 -25.64
C ILE A 52 20.08 16.17 -25.88
N LEU A 53 18.82 16.58 -25.69
CA LEU A 53 18.40 17.99 -25.82
C LEU A 53 19.11 18.89 -24.80
N ILE A 54 19.21 18.43 -23.56
CA ILE A 54 19.89 19.15 -22.48
C ILE A 54 21.38 19.31 -22.79
N HIS A 55 22.09 18.22 -23.10
CA HIS A 55 23.53 18.29 -23.40
C HIS A 55 23.84 19.05 -24.68
N SER A 56 22.98 18.96 -25.70
CA SER A 56 23.11 19.81 -26.89
C SER A 56 23.04 21.29 -26.50
N THR A 57 22.11 21.66 -25.63
CA THR A 57 21.96 23.05 -25.18
C THR A 57 23.18 23.52 -24.39
N GLU A 58 23.69 22.70 -23.46
CA GLU A 58 24.92 23.02 -22.72
C GLU A 58 26.11 23.23 -23.64
N LYS A 59 26.27 22.37 -24.65
CA LYS A 59 27.32 22.48 -25.66
C LYS A 59 27.17 23.76 -26.49
N ASP A 60 25.95 24.06 -26.96
CA ASP A 60 25.67 25.25 -27.77
C ASP A 60 25.99 26.54 -26.96
N VAL A 61 25.57 26.59 -25.70
CA VAL A 61 25.84 27.70 -24.77
C VAL A 61 27.33 27.86 -24.49
N GLN A 62 28.05 26.76 -24.24
CA GLN A 62 29.48 26.78 -23.98
C GLN A 62 30.27 27.22 -25.22
N CYS A 63 29.97 26.65 -26.39
CA CYS A 63 30.58 27.05 -27.65
C CYS A 63 30.37 28.54 -27.96
N PHE A 64 29.17 29.06 -27.70
CA PHE A 64 28.89 30.47 -27.87
C PHE A 64 29.69 31.34 -26.90
N LYS A 65 29.76 30.95 -25.62
CA LYS A 65 30.55 31.67 -24.60
C LYS A 65 32.03 31.75 -24.98
N ASP A 66 32.62 30.63 -25.41
CA ASP A 66 34.04 30.55 -25.77
C ASP A 66 34.35 31.37 -27.02
N LYS A 67 33.46 31.35 -28.01
CA LYS A 67 33.64 32.05 -29.28
C LYS A 67 33.38 33.56 -29.18
N HIS A 68 32.34 33.97 -28.45
CA HIS A 68 31.83 35.35 -28.52
C HIS A 68 32.05 36.16 -27.24
N PHE A 69 32.26 35.53 -26.07
CA PHE A 69 32.33 36.20 -24.77
C PHE A 69 33.72 36.29 -24.14
N ARG A 70 34.73 35.59 -24.65
CA ARG A 70 36.09 35.58 -24.09
C ARG A 70 36.70 36.99 -23.91
N ASN A 71 36.47 37.88 -24.88
CA ASN A 71 36.94 39.28 -24.89
C ASN A 71 35.80 40.28 -25.15
N ALA A 72 34.56 39.95 -24.74
CA ALA A 72 33.41 40.81 -25.02
C ALA A 72 33.43 42.08 -24.18
N ARG A 73 33.60 43.22 -24.86
CA ARG A 73 33.45 44.58 -24.31
C ARG A 73 32.65 45.44 -25.29
N ASN A 74 32.12 46.54 -24.81
CA ASN A 74 31.60 47.60 -25.66
C ASN A 74 32.79 48.25 -26.40
N THR A 75 32.77 48.20 -27.72
CA THR A 75 33.79 48.80 -28.59
C THR A 75 33.23 49.96 -29.41
N PHE A 76 32.01 50.41 -29.11
CA PHE A 76 31.43 51.58 -29.74
C PHE A 76 32.19 52.84 -29.28
N GLY A 77 32.78 53.54 -30.24
CA GLY A 77 33.51 54.80 -30.03
C GLY A 77 32.99 55.93 -30.92
N ILE A 78 33.70 57.06 -30.90
CA ILE A 78 33.40 58.22 -31.75
C ILE A 78 33.57 57.86 -33.23
N GLU A 79 34.61 57.09 -33.57
CA GLU A 79 34.86 56.62 -34.94
C GLU A 79 33.74 55.70 -35.46
N THR A 80 32.99 55.06 -34.57
CA THR A 80 31.83 54.26 -34.95
C THR A 80 30.65 55.12 -35.44
N ASP A 81 30.51 56.37 -34.95
CA ASP A 81 29.48 57.30 -35.46
C ASP A 81 29.77 57.72 -36.90
N ASP A 82 31.05 57.85 -37.26
CA ASP A 82 31.47 58.17 -38.62
C ASP A 82 31.14 57.01 -39.58
N LEU A 83 31.30 55.76 -39.13
CA LEU A 83 30.89 54.57 -39.88
C LEU A 83 29.37 54.50 -40.07
N ILE A 84 28.60 54.76 -39.02
CA ILE A 84 27.13 54.78 -39.09
C ILE A 84 26.67 55.83 -40.10
N ARG A 85 27.22 57.05 -40.02
CA ARG A 85 26.89 58.14 -40.95
C ARG A 85 27.26 57.79 -42.39
N TYR A 86 28.45 57.24 -42.60
CA TYR A 86 28.91 56.78 -43.91
C TYR A 86 27.96 55.73 -44.53
N VAL A 87 27.53 54.74 -43.74
CA VAL A 87 26.60 53.69 -44.19
C VAL A 87 25.23 54.28 -44.56
N HIS A 88 24.71 55.24 -43.78
CA HIS A 88 23.45 55.92 -44.11
C HIS A 88 23.55 56.78 -45.39
N GLU A 89 24.63 57.54 -45.55
CA GLU A 89 24.88 58.35 -46.74
C GLU A 89 24.99 57.49 -48.01
N LYS A 90 25.73 56.37 -47.94
CA LYS A 90 25.95 55.48 -49.09
C LYS A 90 24.74 54.64 -49.47
N THR A 91 23.85 54.35 -48.53
CA THR A 91 22.62 53.60 -48.81
C THR A 91 21.48 54.48 -49.33
N GLY A 92 21.65 55.81 -49.38
CA GLY A 92 20.66 56.75 -49.91
C GLY A 92 19.36 56.81 -49.11
N LYS A 93 19.32 56.18 -47.93
CA LYS A 93 18.16 56.19 -47.04
C LYS A 93 18.32 57.34 -46.04
N GLN A 94 17.45 58.34 -46.13
CA GLN A 94 17.35 59.38 -45.09
C GLN A 94 16.80 58.82 -43.76
N ALA A 95 16.15 57.65 -43.79
CA ALA A 95 15.63 56.98 -42.60
C ALA A 95 16.72 56.16 -41.89
N ARG A 96 16.83 56.35 -40.57
CA ARG A 96 17.67 55.55 -39.66
C ARG A 96 17.26 54.07 -39.70
N ALA A 97 18.21 53.18 -39.43
CA ALA A 97 17.94 51.75 -39.38
C ALA A 97 17.03 51.45 -38.18
N LYS A 98 15.96 50.68 -38.41
CA LYS A 98 14.98 50.35 -37.35
C LYS A 98 15.56 49.41 -36.29
N ASP A 99 16.50 48.57 -36.65
CA ASP A 99 17.16 47.68 -35.71
C ASP A 99 18.56 47.33 -36.19
N TYR A 100 19.27 46.57 -35.36
CA TYR A 100 20.61 46.10 -35.70
C TYR A 100 20.62 45.12 -36.89
N LYS A 101 19.51 44.44 -37.21
CA LYS A 101 19.41 43.50 -38.33
C LYS A 101 19.29 44.25 -39.66
N GLU A 102 18.50 45.32 -39.70
CA GLU A 102 18.39 46.22 -40.84
C GLU A 102 19.71 46.98 -41.04
N PHE A 103 20.36 47.42 -39.95
CA PHE A 103 21.69 48.03 -40.05
C PHE A 103 22.74 47.07 -40.62
N ASP A 104 22.76 45.80 -40.19
CA ASP A 104 23.66 44.77 -40.75
C ASP A 104 23.44 44.54 -42.26
N GLN A 105 22.19 44.63 -42.72
CA GLN A 105 21.87 44.59 -44.15
C GLN A 105 22.38 45.82 -44.91
N PHE A 106 22.32 47.02 -44.30
CA PHE A 106 22.86 48.24 -44.90
C PHE A 106 24.39 48.16 -44.99
N LEU A 107 25.03 47.75 -43.91
CA LEU A 107 26.47 47.56 -43.83
C LEU A 107 26.97 46.57 -44.90
N SER A 108 26.24 45.46 -45.10
CA SER A 108 26.56 44.45 -46.10
C SER A 108 26.58 44.98 -47.54
N ARG A 109 25.74 45.98 -47.88
CA ARG A 109 25.68 46.59 -49.23
C ARG A 109 26.83 47.55 -49.50
N CYS A 110 27.39 48.15 -48.46
CA CYS A 110 28.49 49.11 -48.55
C CYS A 110 29.83 48.52 -48.08
N ARG A 111 29.88 47.21 -47.80
CA ARG A 111 31.01 46.54 -47.14
C ARG A 111 32.34 46.75 -47.86
N THR A 112 32.36 46.60 -49.18
CA THR A 112 33.58 46.74 -50.01
C THR A 112 34.14 48.16 -50.00
N THR A 113 33.28 49.17 -49.90
CA THR A 113 33.69 50.57 -49.87
C THR A 113 34.02 51.02 -48.44
N ALA A 114 33.27 50.57 -47.44
CA ALA A 114 33.57 50.78 -46.02
C ALA A 114 34.91 50.14 -45.60
N SER A 115 35.27 48.97 -46.15
CA SER A 115 36.53 48.28 -45.83
C SER A 115 37.78 49.03 -46.31
N LEU A 116 37.64 49.95 -47.27
CA LEU A 116 38.74 50.77 -47.76
C LEU A 116 38.99 52.02 -46.91
N VAL A 117 37.96 52.50 -46.19
CA VAL A 117 37.98 53.79 -45.49
C VAL A 117 38.05 53.63 -43.97
N GLN A 118 37.36 52.63 -43.41
CA GLN A 118 37.19 52.43 -41.96
C GLN A 118 37.25 50.94 -41.58
N LYS A 119 38.34 50.27 -41.98
CA LYS A 119 38.51 48.82 -41.79
C LYS A 119 38.40 48.38 -40.32
N ASP A 120 39.07 49.07 -39.40
CA ASP A 120 39.13 48.66 -37.99
C ASP A 120 37.78 48.80 -37.28
N GLU A 121 37.02 49.86 -37.58
CA GLU A 121 35.67 50.07 -37.04
C GLU A 121 34.66 49.09 -37.66
N LEU A 122 34.81 48.77 -38.95
CA LEU A 122 34.03 47.74 -39.63
C LEU A 122 34.22 46.38 -38.97
N ASP A 123 35.47 45.98 -38.66
CA ASP A 123 35.79 44.72 -38.00
C ASP A 123 35.20 44.67 -36.57
N LYS A 124 35.26 45.77 -35.82
CA LYS A 124 34.63 45.88 -34.48
C LYS A 124 33.10 45.75 -34.58
N MET A 125 32.48 46.44 -35.53
CA MET A 125 31.04 46.41 -35.77
C MET A 125 30.57 45.00 -36.17
N ASP A 126 31.27 44.35 -37.10
CA ASP A 126 30.99 42.98 -37.54
C ASP A 126 31.01 42.00 -36.36
N VAL A 127 31.97 42.15 -35.43
CA VAL A 127 32.03 41.30 -34.22
C VAL A 127 30.80 41.50 -33.33
N ILE A 128 30.33 42.75 -33.15
CA ILE A 128 29.15 43.08 -32.35
C ILE A 128 27.87 42.53 -33.00
N LEU A 129 27.64 42.82 -34.28
CA LEU A 129 26.44 42.40 -35.00
C LEU A 129 26.37 40.87 -35.10
N LYS A 130 27.50 40.22 -35.41
CA LYS A 130 27.60 38.75 -35.46
C LYS A 130 27.37 38.11 -34.09
N ARG A 131 27.87 38.71 -33.00
CA ARG A 131 27.60 38.23 -31.63
C ARG A 131 26.10 38.29 -31.32
N THR A 132 25.47 39.40 -31.64
CA THR A 132 24.05 39.65 -31.33
C THR A 132 23.13 38.75 -32.13
N SER A 133 23.36 38.66 -33.44
CA SER A 133 22.64 37.73 -34.31
C SER A 133 22.84 36.26 -33.89
N ALA A 134 24.06 35.86 -33.55
CA ALA A 134 24.33 34.51 -33.04
C ALA A 134 23.69 34.25 -31.67
N PHE A 135 23.55 35.27 -30.82
CA PHE A 135 22.87 35.16 -29.53
C PHE A 135 21.37 34.94 -29.71
N ASP A 136 20.70 35.70 -30.56
CA ASP A 136 19.27 35.52 -30.87
C ASP A 136 18.98 34.07 -31.29
N VAL A 137 19.77 33.56 -32.25
CA VAL A 137 19.62 32.18 -32.76
C VAL A 137 19.90 31.13 -31.68
N LEU A 138 20.91 31.37 -30.83
CA LEU A 138 21.22 30.46 -29.72
C LEU A 138 20.06 30.41 -28.73
N VAL A 139 19.60 31.57 -28.26
CA VAL A 139 18.58 31.66 -27.21
C VAL A 139 17.30 30.99 -27.65
N GLU A 140 16.82 31.29 -28.85
CA GLU A 140 15.59 30.71 -29.40
C GLU A 140 15.70 29.18 -29.42
N LYS A 141 16.75 28.64 -30.04
CA LYS A 141 16.97 27.19 -30.14
C LYS A 141 17.18 26.52 -28.78
N SER A 142 17.96 27.13 -27.90
CA SER A 142 18.26 26.57 -26.57
C SER A 142 17.04 26.61 -25.66
N LYS A 143 16.23 27.66 -25.73
CA LYS A 143 14.95 27.75 -25.00
C LYS A 143 13.99 26.66 -25.48
N GLU A 144 13.77 26.57 -26.79
CA GLU A 144 12.89 25.55 -27.38
C GLU A 144 13.31 24.12 -26.98
N LYS A 145 14.62 23.79 -27.08
CA LYS A 145 15.13 22.47 -26.68
C LYS A 145 14.91 22.16 -25.20
N LEU A 146 15.07 23.14 -24.31
CA LEU A 146 14.88 22.93 -22.88
C LEU A 146 13.39 22.85 -22.51
N GLU A 147 12.53 23.65 -23.15
CA GLU A 147 11.09 23.55 -23.00
C GLU A 147 10.57 22.22 -23.53
N GLU A 148 11.07 21.73 -24.66
CA GLU A 148 10.78 20.39 -25.18
C GLU A 148 11.26 19.32 -24.19
N ALA A 149 12.51 19.41 -23.71
CA ALA A 149 13.04 18.47 -22.73
C ALA A 149 12.18 18.43 -21.45
N PHE A 150 11.75 19.59 -20.96
CA PHE A 150 10.95 19.72 -19.75
C PHE A 150 9.51 19.23 -19.94
N ASN A 151 8.75 19.83 -20.86
CA ASN A 151 7.32 19.61 -21.02
C ASN A 151 7.00 18.27 -21.70
N ASP A 152 7.74 17.92 -22.76
CA ASP A 152 7.39 16.76 -23.58
C ASP A 152 7.99 15.46 -23.04
N TYR A 153 9.07 15.55 -22.25
CA TYR A 153 9.78 14.39 -21.73
C TYR A 153 9.83 14.29 -20.21
N VAL A 154 10.46 15.24 -19.51
CA VAL A 154 10.74 15.11 -18.07
C VAL A 154 9.43 15.13 -17.27
N ASP A 155 8.62 16.17 -17.41
CA ASP A 155 7.40 16.37 -16.63
C ASP A 155 6.37 15.26 -16.90
N LYS A 156 6.30 14.81 -18.16
CA LYS A 156 5.35 13.79 -18.61
C LYS A 156 5.73 12.37 -18.19
N TYR A 157 7.01 12.02 -18.14
CA TYR A 157 7.46 10.62 -17.97
C TYR A 157 8.20 10.35 -16.66
N CYS A 158 8.67 11.38 -15.95
CA CYS A 158 9.19 11.26 -14.59
C CYS A 158 8.03 11.38 -13.57
N LEU A 159 7.24 10.29 -13.51
CA LEU A 159 5.98 10.21 -12.77
C LEU A 159 6.12 10.39 -11.25
N SER A 160 5.15 11.07 -10.67
CA SER A 160 4.85 11.04 -9.23
C SER A 160 4.11 9.75 -8.85
N PHE A 161 4.41 9.22 -7.66
CA PHE A 161 3.81 8.04 -7.05
C PHE A 161 3.16 8.31 -5.69
N ALA A 162 2.93 9.59 -5.36
CA ALA A 162 2.33 10.00 -4.09
C ALA A 162 0.96 9.31 -3.82
N SER A 163 0.15 9.14 -4.87
CA SER A 163 -1.16 8.48 -4.74
C SER A 163 -1.05 6.96 -4.57
N GLU A 164 -0.08 6.33 -5.24
CA GLU A 164 0.21 4.90 -5.10
C GLU A 164 0.71 4.56 -3.70
N ALA A 165 1.40 5.49 -3.04
CA ALA A 165 1.83 5.36 -1.66
C ALA A 165 0.67 5.37 -0.65
N GLN A 166 -0.54 5.83 -1.02
CA GLN A 166 -1.73 5.84 -0.17
C GLN A 166 -1.47 6.46 1.22
N ASN A 167 -0.72 7.57 1.29
CA ASN A 167 -0.29 8.22 2.54
C ASN A 167 0.51 7.31 3.48
N ARG A 168 1.12 6.23 2.98
CA ARG A 168 2.00 5.39 3.78
C ARG A 168 3.36 6.07 3.92
N GLU A 169 3.87 6.08 5.14
CA GLU A 169 5.21 6.57 5.41
C GLU A 169 6.28 5.62 4.85
N ILE A 170 6.72 5.94 3.63
CA ILE A 170 7.77 5.23 2.90
C ILE A 170 8.81 6.28 2.47
N ASN A 171 9.94 6.30 3.18
CA ASN A 171 10.97 7.35 3.06
C ASN A 171 11.44 7.59 1.62
N CYS A 172 11.76 6.52 0.88
CA CYS A 172 12.25 6.67 -0.49
C CYS A 172 11.20 7.23 -1.46
N VAL A 173 9.90 7.04 -1.18
CA VAL A 173 8.83 7.67 -1.96
C VAL A 173 8.76 9.15 -1.63
N HIS A 174 8.68 9.51 -0.35
CA HIS A 174 8.66 10.91 0.08
C HIS A 174 9.86 11.73 -0.40
N GLU A 175 11.07 11.18 -0.30
CA GLU A 175 12.29 11.81 -0.80
C GLU A 175 12.17 12.12 -2.30
N TYR A 176 11.70 11.15 -3.08
CA TYR A 176 11.55 11.30 -4.52
C TYR A 176 10.46 12.33 -4.89
N GLU A 177 9.31 12.31 -4.22
CA GLU A 177 8.24 13.29 -4.44
C GLU A 177 8.68 14.72 -4.12
N ASN A 178 9.33 14.92 -2.97
CA ASN A 178 9.83 16.23 -2.57
C ASN A 178 10.85 16.77 -3.57
N ASN A 179 11.75 15.91 -4.05
CA ASN A 179 12.75 16.30 -5.04
C ASN A 179 12.13 16.66 -6.39
N ILE A 180 11.11 15.92 -6.86
CA ILE A 180 10.38 16.27 -8.09
C ILE A 180 9.79 17.67 -8.00
N VAL A 181 9.09 17.96 -6.90
CA VAL A 181 8.46 19.26 -6.68
C VAL A 181 9.50 20.37 -6.71
N GLU A 182 10.64 20.16 -6.04
CA GLU A 182 11.71 21.16 -5.99
C GLU A 182 12.39 21.36 -7.36
N TRP A 183 12.72 20.30 -8.10
CA TRP A 183 13.31 20.44 -9.43
C TRP A 183 12.37 21.07 -10.44
N ARG A 184 11.08 20.73 -10.38
CA ARG A 184 10.05 21.38 -11.21
C ARG A 184 10.00 22.87 -10.91
N ARG A 185 9.94 23.24 -9.63
CA ARG A 185 9.94 24.63 -9.19
C ARG A 185 11.18 25.38 -9.68
N ILE A 186 12.38 24.84 -9.47
CA ILE A 186 13.64 25.45 -9.94
C ILE A 186 13.61 25.64 -11.47
N ALA A 187 13.18 24.64 -12.23
CA ALA A 187 13.13 24.73 -13.69
C ALA A 187 12.15 25.80 -14.16
N THR A 188 10.92 25.82 -13.63
CA THR A 188 9.88 26.79 -13.98
C THR A 188 10.26 28.21 -13.56
N ASP A 189 10.72 28.41 -12.32
CA ASP A 189 11.16 29.72 -11.82
C ASP A 189 12.33 30.27 -12.65
N THR A 190 13.28 29.40 -13.04
CA THR A 190 14.44 29.82 -13.83
C THR A 190 14.08 30.08 -15.29
N LEU A 191 13.12 29.35 -15.87
CA LEU A 191 12.57 29.64 -17.20
C LEU A 191 11.86 30.99 -17.21
N ALA A 192 11.02 31.28 -16.21
CA ALA A 192 10.37 32.58 -16.07
C ALA A 192 11.39 33.72 -15.93
N ALA A 193 12.41 33.55 -15.08
CA ALA A 193 13.48 34.53 -14.95
C ALA A 193 14.28 34.72 -16.24
N LEU A 194 14.48 33.67 -17.04
CA LEU A 194 15.09 33.77 -18.36
C LEU A 194 14.21 34.61 -19.30
N GLU A 195 12.89 34.39 -19.31
CA GLU A 195 11.96 35.20 -20.12
C GLU A 195 12.01 36.68 -19.76
N ASP A 196 12.06 37.02 -18.47
CA ASP A 196 12.18 38.41 -18.03
C ASP A 196 13.50 39.05 -18.49
N ILE A 197 14.61 38.31 -18.43
CA ILE A 197 15.91 38.76 -18.97
C ILE A 197 15.81 38.98 -20.49
N LEU A 198 15.12 38.11 -21.21
CA LEU A 198 14.95 38.23 -22.66
C LEU A 198 14.03 39.38 -23.05
N ARG A 199 13.02 39.71 -22.23
CA ARG A 199 12.21 40.92 -22.40
C ARG A 199 13.06 42.17 -22.20
N GLN A 200 13.89 42.21 -21.15
CA GLN A 200 14.83 43.32 -20.94
C GLN A 200 15.84 43.45 -22.08
N TYR A 201 16.35 42.32 -22.59
CA TYR A 201 17.20 42.29 -23.77
C TYR A 201 16.52 42.93 -24.98
N ALA A 202 15.27 42.54 -25.27
CA ALA A 202 14.51 43.10 -26.38
C ALA A 202 14.26 44.61 -26.22
N ILE A 203 13.91 45.07 -25.01
CA ILE A 203 13.75 46.51 -24.70
C ILE A 203 15.06 47.27 -24.92
N ASN A 204 16.19 46.73 -24.45
CA ASN A 204 17.50 47.36 -24.61
C ASN A 204 17.99 47.37 -26.07
N CYS A 205 17.56 46.42 -26.90
CA CYS A 205 17.83 46.47 -28.33
C CYS A 205 17.16 47.66 -29.03
N GLY A 206 16.07 48.20 -28.46
CA GLY A 206 15.39 49.40 -28.92
C GLY A 206 14.70 49.27 -30.28
N ASP A 207 14.07 50.39 -30.70
CA ASP A 207 13.38 50.53 -31.99
C ASP A 207 14.25 51.23 -33.05
N SER A 208 15.53 51.46 -32.74
CA SER A 208 16.52 52.03 -33.66
C SER A 208 17.93 51.46 -33.40
N PHE A 209 18.80 51.52 -34.41
CA PHE A 209 20.19 51.10 -34.24
C PHE A 209 20.97 52.01 -33.28
N GLU A 210 20.62 53.29 -33.20
CA GLU A 210 21.22 54.23 -32.26
C GLU A 210 20.88 53.88 -30.80
N ASP A 211 19.66 53.41 -30.55
CA ASP A 211 19.27 52.89 -29.23
C ASP A 211 20.04 51.60 -28.91
N PHE A 212 20.18 50.69 -29.88
CA PHE A 212 21.00 49.48 -29.74
C PHE A 212 22.45 49.82 -29.35
N LYS A 213 23.07 50.80 -30.03
CA LYS A 213 24.42 51.29 -29.71
C LYS A 213 24.47 51.86 -28.29
N ARG A 214 23.54 52.76 -27.95
CA ARG A 214 23.51 53.46 -26.65
C ARG A 214 23.38 52.50 -25.47
N HIS A 215 22.60 51.44 -25.62
CA HIS A 215 22.30 50.49 -24.55
C HIS A 215 23.14 49.20 -24.63
N TYR A 216 24.18 49.15 -25.47
CA TYR A 216 24.90 47.91 -25.74
C TYR A 216 25.55 47.25 -24.52
N ASP A 217 25.99 48.04 -23.53
CA ASP A 217 26.49 47.49 -22.25
C ASP A 217 25.39 46.73 -21.48
N ASN A 218 24.16 47.26 -21.50
CA ASN A 218 22.99 46.57 -20.92
C ASN A 218 22.63 45.33 -21.73
N ILE A 219 22.71 45.38 -23.06
CA ILE A 219 22.51 44.24 -23.94
C ILE A 219 23.51 43.13 -23.60
N LEU A 220 24.81 43.45 -23.51
CA LEU A 220 25.86 42.51 -23.11
C LEU A 220 25.61 41.94 -21.71
N HIS A 221 25.14 42.76 -20.78
CA HIS A 221 24.76 42.30 -19.44
C HIS A 221 23.61 41.29 -19.51
N CYS A 222 22.53 41.59 -20.22
CA CYS A 222 21.39 40.67 -20.42
C CYS A 222 21.84 39.35 -21.06
N MET A 223 22.71 39.40 -22.09
CA MET A 223 23.27 38.20 -22.71
C MET A 223 24.04 37.34 -21.68
N ARG A 224 24.91 37.94 -20.87
CA ARG A 224 25.66 37.22 -19.82
C ARG A 224 24.72 36.60 -18.78
N SER A 225 23.68 37.33 -18.39
CA SER A 225 22.70 36.86 -17.41
C SER A 225 21.89 35.68 -17.96
N ALA A 226 21.43 35.75 -19.22
CA ALA A 226 20.74 34.64 -19.89
C ALA A 226 21.63 33.38 -19.99
N LEU A 227 22.90 33.53 -20.40
CA LEU A 227 23.85 32.42 -20.50
C LEU A 227 24.10 31.72 -19.15
N LYS A 228 23.90 32.40 -18.02
CA LYS A 228 23.98 31.81 -16.67
C LYS A 228 22.72 31.03 -16.28
N MET A 229 21.57 31.31 -16.89
CA MET A 229 20.31 30.63 -16.58
C MET A 229 20.22 29.25 -17.25
N PHE A 230 20.70 29.10 -18.48
CA PHE A 230 20.65 27.82 -19.21
C PHE A 230 21.25 26.65 -18.42
N PRO A 231 22.46 26.74 -17.83
CA PRO A 231 23.01 25.64 -17.02
C PRO A 231 22.20 25.34 -15.75
N ARG A 232 21.53 26.34 -15.16
CA ARG A 232 20.69 26.13 -13.96
C ARG A 232 19.46 25.29 -14.30
N ILE A 233 18.80 25.60 -15.42
CA ILE A 233 17.68 24.80 -15.93
C ILE A 233 18.18 23.40 -16.30
N ALA A 234 19.27 23.30 -17.07
CA ALA A 234 19.87 22.04 -17.50
C ALA A 234 20.19 21.12 -16.30
N ASN A 235 20.80 21.67 -15.24
CA ASN A 235 21.15 20.91 -14.04
C ASN A 235 19.92 20.42 -13.27
N ALA A 236 18.87 21.23 -13.14
CA ALA A 236 17.63 20.80 -12.50
C ALA A 236 16.99 19.61 -13.25
N LEU A 237 16.92 19.69 -14.59
CA LEU A 237 16.40 18.61 -15.42
C LEU A 237 17.27 17.34 -15.38
N LYS A 238 18.60 17.47 -15.43
CA LYS A 238 19.52 16.32 -15.31
C LYS A 238 19.36 15.62 -13.96
N ASN A 239 19.34 16.38 -12.87
CA ASN A 239 19.16 15.81 -11.53
C ASN A 239 17.86 15.03 -11.41
N TRP A 240 16.78 15.56 -11.99
CA TRP A 240 15.50 14.88 -12.04
C TRP A 240 15.58 13.57 -12.83
N ILE A 241 16.15 13.59 -14.04
CA ILE A 241 16.31 12.37 -14.86
C ILE A 241 17.17 11.32 -14.16
N THR A 242 18.31 11.71 -13.58
CA THR A 242 19.22 10.80 -12.87
C THR A 242 18.55 10.18 -11.64
N ALA A 243 17.80 10.97 -10.87
CA ALA A 243 17.06 10.45 -9.73
C ALA A 243 15.96 9.47 -10.18
N ASP A 244 15.24 9.79 -11.26
CA ASP A 244 14.21 8.95 -11.86
C ASP A 244 14.77 7.62 -12.39
N GLU A 245 15.98 7.63 -12.93
CA GLU A 245 16.70 6.44 -13.39
C GLU A 245 17.12 5.54 -12.23
N ALA A 246 17.63 6.11 -11.14
CA ALA A 246 18.03 5.37 -9.95
C ALA A 246 16.84 4.86 -9.11
N TYR A 247 15.66 5.44 -9.29
CA TYR A 247 14.49 5.20 -8.44
C TYR A 247 14.03 3.73 -8.36
N PRO A 248 13.93 2.96 -9.47
CA PRO A 248 13.56 1.53 -9.42
C PRO A 248 14.51 0.68 -8.56
N ARG A 249 15.78 1.07 -8.46
CA ARG A 249 16.77 0.41 -7.59
C ARG A 249 16.54 0.82 -6.13
N LYS A 250 16.39 2.11 -5.83
CA LYS A 250 16.04 2.60 -4.48
C LYS A 250 14.78 1.91 -3.92
N LEU A 251 13.74 1.76 -4.75
CA LEU A 251 12.51 1.04 -4.38
C LEU A 251 12.76 -0.44 -4.06
N HIS A 252 13.63 -1.10 -4.83
CA HIS A 252 13.99 -2.49 -4.61
C HIS A 252 14.77 -2.68 -3.32
N ASP A 253 15.77 -1.83 -3.08
CA ASP A 253 16.62 -1.88 -1.90
C ASP A 253 15.79 -1.63 -0.62
N GLN A 254 14.91 -0.63 -0.64
CA GLN A 254 13.98 -0.37 0.48
C GLN A 254 13.00 -1.55 0.69
N ALA A 255 12.49 -2.16 -0.39
CA ALA A 255 11.59 -3.31 -0.27
C ALA A 255 12.30 -4.53 0.33
N ASN A 256 13.58 -4.74 0.01
CA ASN A 256 14.41 -5.79 0.58
C ASN A 256 14.70 -5.52 2.06
N ALA A 257 15.03 -4.27 2.43
CA ALA A 257 15.23 -3.87 3.82
C ALA A 257 13.97 -4.14 4.68
N LEU A 258 12.80 -3.70 4.21
CA LEU A 258 11.52 -3.98 4.88
C LEU A 258 11.19 -5.48 4.91
N MET A 259 11.64 -6.26 3.91
CA MET A 259 11.45 -7.71 3.91
C MET A 259 12.29 -8.39 4.99
N VAL A 260 13.52 -7.94 5.23
CA VAL A 260 14.36 -8.41 6.33
C VAL A 260 13.72 -8.06 7.68
N GLU A 261 13.26 -6.82 7.85
CA GLU A 261 12.56 -6.37 9.05
C GLU A 261 11.29 -7.21 9.31
N LYS A 262 10.50 -7.48 8.27
CA LYS A 262 9.33 -8.35 8.35
C LYS A 262 9.69 -9.77 8.79
N LEU A 263 10.79 -10.34 8.28
CA LEU A 263 11.24 -11.67 8.69
C LEU A 263 11.62 -11.71 10.17
N ASN A 264 12.30 -10.66 10.67
CA ASN A 264 12.60 -10.52 12.09
C ASN A 264 11.31 -10.39 12.92
N LYS A 265 10.37 -9.57 12.48
CA LYS A 265 9.05 -9.44 13.13
C LYS A 265 8.27 -10.75 13.15
N ILE A 266 8.35 -11.57 12.10
CA ILE A 266 7.75 -12.92 12.08
C ILE A 266 8.37 -13.82 13.16
N LYS A 267 9.69 -13.76 13.36
CA LYS A 267 10.36 -14.51 14.44
C LYS A 267 9.86 -14.04 15.81
N GLU A 268 9.80 -12.72 16.03
CA GLU A 268 9.27 -12.15 17.27
C GLU A 268 7.81 -12.56 17.52
N VAL A 269 6.95 -12.52 16.49
CA VAL A 269 5.55 -12.97 16.59
C VAL A 269 5.49 -14.43 17.05
N ARG A 270 6.31 -15.32 16.47
CA ARG A 270 6.35 -16.74 16.86
C ARG A 270 6.80 -16.92 18.31
N GLU A 271 7.84 -16.22 18.74
CA GLU A 271 8.31 -16.27 20.13
C GLU A 271 7.25 -15.74 21.11
N GLN A 272 6.60 -14.63 20.79
CA GLN A 272 5.53 -14.08 21.62
C GLN A 272 4.30 -14.99 21.64
N GLN A 273 3.97 -15.64 20.53
CA GLN A 273 2.88 -16.61 20.46
C GLN A 273 3.12 -17.82 21.37
N LEU A 274 4.36 -18.35 21.40
CA LEU A 274 4.75 -19.41 22.33
C LEU A 274 4.64 -18.95 23.79
N ARG A 275 5.13 -17.75 24.11
CA ARG A 275 5.05 -17.19 25.47
C ARG A 275 3.60 -16.93 25.91
N ALA A 276 2.76 -16.41 25.02
CA ALA A 276 1.34 -16.20 25.27
C ALA A 276 0.60 -17.54 25.48
N GLY A 277 0.89 -18.54 24.65
CA GLY A 277 0.35 -19.89 24.81
C GLY A 277 0.74 -20.53 26.14
N TYR A 278 2.00 -20.38 26.56
CA TYR A 278 2.47 -20.85 27.86
C TYR A 278 1.75 -20.14 29.03
N ALA A 279 1.58 -18.82 28.95
CA ALA A 279 0.85 -18.05 29.96
C ALA A 279 -0.61 -18.48 30.07
N GLN A 280 -1.28 -18.69 28.93
CA GLN A 280 -2.66 -19.20 28.89
C GLN A 280 -2.76 -20.63 29.46
N HIS A 281 -1.79 -21.49 29.17
CA HIS A 281 -1.73 -22.84 29.74
C HIS A 281 -1.57 -22.80 31.27
N GLN A 282 -0.65 -21.97 31.78
CA GLN A 282 -0.49 -21.77 33.22
C GLN A 282 -1.76 -21.25 33.88
N LEU A 283 -2.45 -20.29 33.24
CA LEU A 283 -3.72 -19.76 33.72
C LEU A 283 -4.78 -20.87 33.84
N LYS A 284 -4.95 -21.70 32.81
CA LYS A 284 -5.88 -22.84 32.83
C LYS A 284 -5.56 -23.85 33.95
N HIS A 285 -4.27 -24.17 34.14
CA HIS A 285 -3.86 -25.08 35.20
C HIS A 285 -4.12 -24.49 36.60
N LYS A 286 -3.89 -23.18 36.77
CA LYS A 286 -4.17 -22.48 38.03
C LYS A 286 -5.65 -22.37 38.30
N ASP A 287 -6.46 -22.03 37.31
CA ASP A 287 -7.93 -22.00 37.42
C ASP A 287 -8.50 -23.37 37.85
N TYR A 288 -8.01 -24.46 37.25
CA TYR A 288 -8.37 -25.81 37.67
C TYR A 288 -7.98 -26.10 39.13
N SER A 289 -6.77 -25.70 39.55
CA SER A 289 -6.30 -25.85 40.93
C SER A 289 -7.13 -25.02 41.92
N THR A 290 -7.41 -23.76 41.60
CA THR A 290 -8.29 -22.87 42.38
C THR A 290 -9.67 -23.51 42.53
N THR A 291 -10.26 -24.00 41.43
CA THR A 291 -11.57 -24.65 41.42
C THR A 291 -11.59 -25.90 42.31
N LYS A 292 -10.54 -26.72 42.29
CA LYS A 292 -10.43 -27.91 43.17
C LYS A 292 -10.33 -27.51 44.65
N ILE A 293 -9.58 -26.46 44.98
CA ILE A 293 -9.50 -25.92 46.36
C ILE A 293 -10.86 -25.42 46.81
N VAL A 294 -11.58 -24.68 45.96
CA VAL A 294 -12.92 -24.16 46.27
C VAL A 294 -13.91 -25.30 46.53
N LYS A 295 -13.92 -26.35 45.69
CA LYS A 295 -14.75 -27.54 45.92
C LYS A 295 -14.46 -28.20 47.26
N ARG A 296 -13.18 -28.42 47.59
CA ARG A 296 -12.78 -29.02 48.87
C ARG A 296 -13.15 -28.13 50.06
N LEU A 297 -12.99 -26.81 49.93
CA LEU A 297 -13.38 -25.84 50.96
C LEU A 297 -14.89 -25.94 51.23
N ASN A 298 -15.72 -25.97 50.19
CA ASN A 298 -17.18 -26.09 50.33
C ASN A 298 -17.57 -27.40 51.04
N GLN A 299 -17.00 -28.54 50.64
CA GLN A 299 -17.21 -29.82 51.34
C GLN A 299 -16.80 -29.75 52.82
N THR A 300 -15.67 -29.11 53.12
CA THR A 300 -15.19 -28.97 54.51
C THR A 300 -16.11 -28.06 55.34
N ILE A 301 -16.67 -27.01 54.73
CA ILE A 301 -17.66 -26.14 55.35
C ILE A 301 -18.96 -26.90 55.64
N GLU A 302 -19.41 -27.75 54.72
CA GLU A 302 -20.58 -28.63 54.93
C GLU A 302 -20.35 -29.61 56.09
N SER A 303 -19.18 -30.27 56.13
CA SER A 303 -18.78 -31.11 57.26
C SER A 303 -18.78 -30.32 58.58
N LYS A 304 -18.23 -29.09 58.61
CA LYS A 304 -18.29 -28.22 59.80
C LYS A 304 -19.73 -27.99 60.27
N ARG A 305 -20.65 -27.73 59.33
CA ARG A 305 -22.09 -27.57 59.65
C ARG A 305 -22.69 -28.85 60.20
N TYR A 306 -22.36 -30.01 59.63
CA TYR A 306 -22.80 -31.31 60.12
C TYR A 306 -22.34 -31.58 61.56
N PHE A 307 -21.04 -31.43 61.85
CA PHE A 307 -20.52 -31.65 63.21
C PHE A 307 -21.07 -30.66 64.22
N ARG A 308 -21.34 -29.40 63.82
CA ARG A 308 -22.02 -28.43 64.67
C ARG A 308 -23.45 -28.87 65.01
N LYS A 309 -24.22 -29.36 64.04
CA LYS A 309 -25.57 -29.92 64.29
C LYS A 309 -25.51 -31.14 65.22
N LYS A 310 -24.56 -32.06 64.98
CA LYS A 310 -24.35 -33.26 65.80
C LYS A 310 -23.96 -32.90 67.24
N GLU A 311 -23.10 -31.90 67.41
CA GLU A 311 -22.69 -31.40 68.74
C GLU A 311 -23.90 -30.85 69.51
N VAL A 312 -24.75 -30.04 68.87
CA VAL A 312 -25.98 -29.52 69.50
C VAL A 312 -26.89 -30.68 69.94
N ALA A 313 -27.15 -31.64 69.05
CA ALA A 313 -27.99 -32.80 69.36
C ALA A 313 -27.42 -33.66 70.52
N LEU A 314 -26.09 -33.86 70.56
CA LEU A 314 -25.44 -34.59 71.66
C LEU A 314 -25.45 -33.80 72.97
N SER A 315 -25.33 -32.47 72.90
CA SER A 315 -25.43 -31.59 74.06
C SER A 315 -26.84 -31.63 74.66
N GLU A 316 -27.89 -31.56 73.83
CA GLU A 316 -29.27 -31.73 74.27
C GLU A 316 -29.51 -33.11 74.87
N LYS A 317 -28.98 -34.17 74.25
CA LYS A 317 -29.07 -35.53 74.79
C LYS A 317 -28.37 -35.67 76.15
N GLN A 318 -27.18 -35.10 76.29
CA GLN A 318 -26.47 -35.05 77.57
C GLN A 318 -27.32 -34.36 78.64
N GLN A 319 -27.87 -33.19 78.33
CA GLN A 319 -28.70 -32.43 79.27
C GLN A 319 -29.95 -33.21 79.70
N ARG A 320 -30.64 -33.88 78.76
CA ARG A 320 -31.78 -34.76 79.09
C ARG A 320 -31.38 -35.92 79.99
N LEU A 321 -30.24 -36.55 79.73
CA LEU A 321 -29.73 -37.64 80.57
C LEU A 321 -29.33 -37.14 81.98
N GLU A 322 -28.71 -35.96 82.08
CA GLU A 322 -28.40 -35.33 83.38
C GLU A 322 -29.67 -35.05 84.19
N LEU A 323 -30.72 -34.52 83.55
CA LEU A 323 -32.02 -34.30 84.18
C LEU A 323 -32.68 -35.63 84.61
N SER A 324 -32.62 -36.68 83.79
CA SER A 324 -33.17 -37.99 84.13
C SER A 324 -32.41 -38.65 85.28
N VAL A 325 -31.08 -38.55 85.32
CA VAL A 325 -30.26 -39.03 86.45
C VAL A 325 -30.63 -38.27 87.72
N ALA A 326 -30.71 -36.94 87.67
CA ALA A 326 -31.09 -36.12 88.82
C ALA A 326 -32.51 -36.44 89.33
N LYS A 327 -33.47 -36.65 88.42
CA LYS A 327 -34.84 -37.05 88.79
C LYS A 327 -34.87 -38.42 89.47
N LYS A 328 -34.12 -39.40 88.95
CA LYS A 328 -34.04 -40.75 89.53
C LYS A 328 -33.28 -40.78 90.86
N GLN A 329 -32.25 -39.95 91.01
CA GLN A 329 -31.57 -39.74 92.29
C GLN A 329 -32.52 -39.19 93.34
N LYS A 330 -33.33 -38.18 92.98
CA LYS A 330 -34.36 -37.64 93.86
C LYS A 330 -35.44 -38.67 94.21
N GLU A 331 -35.87 -39.50 93.24
CA GLU A 331 -36.81 -40.61 93.45
C GLU A 331 -36.24 -41.66 94.42
N MET A 332 -34.95 -41.96 94.30
CA MET A 332 -34.23 -42.84 95.23
C MET A 332 -34.13 -42.23 96.63
N GLU A 333 -33.81 -40.93 96.75
CA GLU A 333 -33.80 -40.20 98.02
C GLU A 333 -35.16 -40.25 98.71
N THR A 334 -36.26 -40.00 97.99
CA THR A 334 -37.61 -40.10 98.54
C THR A 334 -37.97 -41.52 98.99
N LEU A 335 -37.56 -42.56 98.24
CA LEU A 335 -37.79 -43.96 98.65
C LEU A 335 -36.95 -44.34 99.88
N TYR A 336 -35.76 -43.77 100.04
CA TYR A 336 -34.97 -43.92 101.27
C TYR A 336 -35.63 -43.21 102.46
N GLU A 337 -36.18 -42.01 102.25
CA GLU A 337 -36.94 -41.29 103.28
C GLU A 337 -38.18 -42.08 103.72
N GLU A 338 -38.98 -42.60 102.78
CA GLU A 338 -40.14 -43.48 103.05
C GLU A 338 -39.73 -44.75 103.82
N HIS A 339 -38.61 -45.38 103.45
CA HIS A 339 -38.13 -46.57 104.16
C HIS A 339 -37.65 -46.28 105.59
N TYR A 340 -37.01 -45.13 105.83
CA TYR A 340 -36.30 -44.84 107.08
C TYR A 340 -37.15 -44.06 108.10
N PHE A 341 -38.04 -43.18 107.63
CA PHE A 341 -38.84 -42.30 108.51
C PHE A 341 -40.29 -42.77 108.71
N GLU A 342 -40.91 -43.44 107.73
CA GLU A 342 -42.34 -43.81 107.82
C GLU A 342 -42.60 -45.17 108.49
N GLN A 343 -41.56 -45.96 108.82
CA GLN A 343 -41.63 -47.30 109.45
C GLN A 343 -42.76 -48.20 108.90
N PRO A 344 -42.53 -48.92 107.78
CA PRO A 344 -43.57 -49.73 107.15
C PRO A 344 -44.18 -50.78 108.10
N ASP A 345 -45.51 -50.74 108.27
CA ASP A 345 -46.30 -51.60 109.18
C ASP A 345 -46.21 -53.11 108.90
N SER A 346 -45.55 -53.55 107.81
CA SER A 346 -45.39 -54.96 107.46
C SER A 346 -44.04 -55.28 106.80
N PRO A 347 -43.43 -56.45 107.10
CA PRO A 347 -42.18 -56.92 106.47
C PRO A 347 -42.26 -57.03 104.94
N SER A 348 -43.46 -57.31 104.40
CA SER A 348 -43.70 -57.37 102.96
C SER A 348 -43.56 -55.99 102.30
N THR A 349 -44.00 -54.94 103.00
CA THR A 349 -43.97 -53.55 102.51
C THR A 349 -42.54 -53.00 102.50
N SER A 350 -41.76 -53.27 103.56
CA SER A 350 -40.33 -52.92 103.63
C SER A 350 -39.51 -53.59 102.52
N ASN A 351 -39.69 -54.91 102.31
CA ASN A 351 -38.99 -55.64 101.23
C ASN A 351 -39.35 -55.10 99.83
N ASN A 352 -40.59 -54.64 99.63
CA ASN A 352 -41.03 -54.07 98.36
C ASN A 352 -40.39 -52.69 98.10
N ILE A 353 -40.22 -51.85 99.14
CA ILE A 353 -39.50 -50.58 99.05
C ILE A 353 -38.01 -50.81 98.73
N LEU A 354 -37.36 -51.78 99.40
CA LEU A 354 -35.97 -52.15 99.12
C LEU A 354 -35.76 -52.67 97.69
N LEU A 355 -36.70 -53.48 97.17
CA LEU A 355 -36.71 -53.93 95.77
C LEU A 355 -36.83 -52.73 94.80
N LYS A 356 -37.72 -51.77 95.08
CA LYS A 356 -37.84 -50.55 94.27
C LYS A 356 -36.57 -49.69 94.31
N ILE A 357 -35.93 -49.55 95.48
CA ILE A 357 -34.64 -48.86 95.62
C ILE A 357 -33.58 -49.54 94.76
N SER A 358 -33.47 -50.87 94.81
CA SER A 358 -32.52 -51.63 93.98
C SER A 358 -32.77 -51.45 92.48
N ILE A 359 -34.04 -51.46 92.04
CA ILE A 359 -34.42 -51.23 90.64
C ILE A 359 -34.04 -49.79 90.21
N VAL A 360 -34.37 -48.79 91.00
CA VAL A 360 -34.03 -47.38 90.72
C VAL A 360 -32.51 -47.19 90.72
N GLN A 361 -31.77 -47.86 91.60
CA GLN A 361 -30.31 -47.81 91.65
C GLN A 361 -29.68 -48.41 90.39
N ASP A 362 -30.17 -49.55 89.90
CA ASP A 362 -29.75 -50.14 88.63
C ASP A 362 -30.07 -49.24 87.43
N GLU A 363 -31.23 -48.58 87.44
CA GLU A 363 -31.61 -47.57 86.44
C GLU A 363 -30.66 -46.36 86.46
N ILE A 364 -30.29 -45.86 87.65
CA ILE A 364 -29.30 -44.78 87.80
C ILE A 364 -27.95 -45.21 87.22
N ILE A 365 -27.46 -46.42 87.52
CA ILE A 365 -26.19 -46.93 87.00
C ILE A 365 -26.23 -47.03 85.46
N LYS A 366 -27.34 -47.50 84.89
CA LYS A 366 -27.54 -47.56 83.42
C LYS A 366 -27.58 -46.15 82.81
N LEU A 367 -28.27 -45.21 83.44
CA LEU A 367 -28.36 -43.82 83.02
C LEU A 367 -27.00 -43.09 83.13
N GLN A 368 -26.22 -43.37 84.17
CA GLN A 368 -24.86 -42.83 84.34
C GLN A 368 -23.90 -43.37 83.27
N LYS A 369 -23.91 -44.67 82.98
CA LYS A 369 -23.10 -45.25 81.88
C LYS A 369 -23.46 -44.65 80.51
N THR A 370 -24.75 -44.46 80.25
CA THR A 370 -25.20 -43.83 79.00
C THR A 370 -24.87 -42.34 78.95
N LEU A 371 -24.90 -41.64 80.09
CA LEU A 371 -24.46 -40.25 80.23
C LEU A 371 -22.96 -40.10 79.97
N GLU A 372 -22.11 -40.95 80.55
CA GLU A 372 -20.67 -40.95 80.29
C GLU A 372 -20.35 -41.21 78.82
N SER A 373 -21.03 -42.17 78.20
CA SER A 373 -20.91 -42.43 76.77
C SER A 373 -21.34 -41.22 75.94
N ALA A 374 -22.42 -40.53 76.30
CA ALA A 374 -22.85 -39.30 75.66
C ALA A 374 -21.83 -38.16 75.82
N LYS A 375 -21.26 -37.97 77.02
CA LYS A 375 -20.18 -37.00 77.30
C LYS A 375 -18.93 -37.29 76.46
N LYS A 376 -18.50 -38.55 76.37
CA LYS A 376 -17.37 -38.98 75.53
C LYS A 376 -17.64 -38.69 74.05
N ASN A 377 -18.82 -39.04 73.54
CA ASN A 377 -19.22 -38.77 72.16
C ASN A 377 -19.30 -37.28 71.84
N LEU A 378 -19.79 -36.46 72.79
CA LEU A 378 -19.81 -35.00 72.65
C LEU A 378 -18.39 -34.44 72.58
N ASN A 379 -17.49 -34.88 73.46
CA ASN A 379 -16.10 -34.42 73.46
C ASN A 379 -15.36 -34.81 72.17
N ASN A 380 -15.56 -36.04 71.68
CA ASN A 380 -15.04 -36.49 70.39
C ASN A 380 -15.55 -35.61 69.24
N THR A 381 -16.85 -35.32 69.20
CA THR A 381 -17.47 -34.45 68.19
C THR A 381 -16.93 -33.02 68.26
N LYS A 382 -16.69 -32.48 69.47
CA LYS A 382 -16.05 -31.16 69.67
C LYS A 382 -14.62 -31.12 69.11
N ASN A 383 -13.85 -32.18 69.34
CA ASN A 383 -12.49 -32.30 68.82
C ASN A 383 -12.48 -32.40 67.29
N GLU A 384 -13.33 -33.25 66.70
CA GLU A 384 -13.51 -33.37 65.25
C GLU A 384 -13.89 -32.01 64.61
N ARG A 385 -14.82 -31.28 65.22
CA ARG A 385 -15.21 -29.93 64.77
C ARG A 385 -14.01 -28.97 64.76
N LYS A 386 -13.19 -28.97 65.82
CA LYS A 386 -11.99 -28.11 65.91
C LYS A 386 -10.96 -28.46 64.82
N VAL A 387 -10.76 -29.75 64.51
CA VAL A 387 -9.87 -30.18 63.42
C VAL A 387 -10.39 -29.64 62.09
N ILE A 388 -11.68 -29.81 61.81
CA ILE A 388 -12.31 -29.32 60.57
C ILE A 388 -12.25 -27.79 60.48
N GLU A 389 -12.42 -27.08 61.59
CA GLU A 389 -12.30 -25.61 61.62
C GLU A 389 -10.90 -25.12 61.25
N LYS A 390 -9.85 -25.78 61.75
CA LYS A 390 -8.47 -25.50 61.33
C LYS A 390 -8.29 -25.77 59.83
N ASP A 391 -8.87 -26.85 59.31
CA ASP A 391 -8.81 -27.17 57.88
C ASP A 391 -9.57 -26.17 57.01
N VAL A 392 -10.73 -25.68 57.44
CA VAL A 392 -11.45 -24.58 56.77
C VAL A 392 -10.54 -23.37 56.66
N HIS A 393 -9.97 -22.90 57.77
CA HIS A 393 -9.08 -21.74 57.77
C HIS A 393 -7.86 -21.93 56.84
N ARG A 394 -7.25 -23.12 56.88
CA ARG A 394 -6.13 -23.48 56.01
C ARG A 394 -6.53 -23.43 54.52
N LEU A 395 -7.66 -24.02 54.15
CA LEU A 395 -8.17 -24.03 52.78
C LEU A 395 -8.56 -22.63 52.30
N GLN A 396 -9.09 -21.79 53.19
CA GLN A 396 -9.44 -20.40 52.90
C GLN A 396 -8.19 -19.57 52.57
N LYS A 397 -7.12 -19.69 53.37
CA LYS A 397 -5.83 -19.05 53.08
C LYS A 397 -5.22 -19.53 51.76
N LEU A 398 -5.32 -20.84 51.46
CA LEU A 398 -4.87 -21.40 50.19
C LEU A 398 -5.68 -20.86 49.01
N ARG A 399 -7.00 -20.75 49.14
CA ARG A 399 -7.89 -20.15 48.13
C ARG A 399 -7.48 -18.71 47.84
N ASP A 400 -7.31 -17.89 48.86
CA ASP A 400 -6.99 -16.46 48.67
C ASP A 400 -5.64 -16.26 47.98
N ASN A 401 -4.64 -17.06 48.37
CA ASN A 401 -3.33 -17.08 47.71
C ASN A 401 -3.43 -17.56 46.25
N SER A 402 -4.23 -18.59 45.98
CA SER A 402 -4.47 -19.11 44.63
C SER A 402 -5.11 -18.04 43.74
N ILE A 403 -6.16 -17.37 44.22
CA ILE A 403 -6.86 -16.28 43.51
C ILE A 403 -5.91 -15.11 43.21
N LYS A 404 -5.05 -14.72 44.16
CA LYS A 404 -4.05 -13.66 43.93
C LYS A 404 -3.06 -14.06 42.83
N SER A 405 -2.55 -15.29 42.87
CA SER A 405 -1.64 -15.82 41.85
C SER A 405 -2.30 -15.91 40.47
N GLU A 406 -3.55 -16.35 40.42
CA GLU A 406 -4.34 -16.46 39.19
C GLU A 406 -4.58 -15.08 38.56
N LYS A 407 -4.94 -14.07 39.36
CA LYS A 407 -5.09 -12.68 38.89
C LYS A 407 -3.79 -12.12 38.31
N PHE A 408 -2.64 -12.43 38.92
CA PHE A 408 -1.34 -12.00 38.40
C PHE A 408 -1.05 -12.62 37.03
N ILE A 409 -1.20 -13.95 36.91
CA ILE A 409 -0.98 -14.68 35.65
C ILE A 409 -1.98 -14.25 34.57
N SER A 410 -3.23 -13.96 34.95
CA SER A 410 -4.25 -13.42 34.05
C SER A 410 -3.84 -12.09 33.44
N LYS A 411 -3.36 -11.14 34.26
CA LYS A 411 -2.84 -9.85 33.76
C LYS A 411 -1.66 -10.04 32.81
N GLU A 412 -0.73 -10.94 33.15
CA GLU A 412 0.43 -11.25 32.33
C GLU A 412 0.03 -11.88 30.98
N ALA A 413 -0.97 -12.77 30.98
CA ALA A 413 -1.51 -13.38 29.77
C ALA A 413 -2.17 -12.34 28.84
N ILE A 414 -2.97 -11.42 29.40
CA ILE A 414 -3.61 -10.33 28.64
C ILE A 414 -2.54 -9.42 28.02
N ALA A 415 -1.56 -8.96 28.80
CA ALA A 415 -0.49 -8.09 28.31
C ALA A 415 0.32 -8.74 27.17
N ARG A 416 0.57 -10.06 27.26
CA ARG A 416 1.22 -10.82 26.18
C ARG A 416 0.37 -10.92 24.93
N GLU A 417 -0.94 -11.09 25.08
CA GLU A 417 -1.88 -11.15 23.95
C GLU A 417 -1.99 -9.78 23.25
N GLU A 418 -2.04 -8.68 24.00
CA GLU A 418 -2.04 -7.33 23.44
C GLU A 418 -0.75 -7.04 22.66
N LYS A 419 0.41 -7.41 23.22
CA LYS A 419 1.69 -7.30 22.52
C LYS A 419 1.72 -8.14 21.24
N LEU A 420 1.15 -9.34 21.26
CA LEU A 420 1.03 -10.19 20.08
C LEU A 420 0.14 -9.53 19.01
N LYS A 421 -0.98 -8.91 19.39
CA LYS A 421 -1.85 -8.15 18.50
C LYS A 421 -1.12 -6.96 17.86
N SER A 422 -0.35 -6.20 18.65
CA SER A 422 0.49 -5.10 18.13
C SER A 422 1.51 -5.61 17.10
N ASN A 423 2.23 -6.69 17.44
CA ASN A 423 3.22 -7.27 16.53
C ASN A 423 2.58 -7.79 15.21
N HIS A 424 1.35 -8.34 15.27
CA HIS A 424 0.61 -8.72 14.06
C HIS A 424 0.20 -7.51 13.22
N HIS A 425 -0.18 -6.40 13.86
CA HIS A 425 -0.49 -5.15 13.18
C HIS A 425 0.73 -4.62 12.44
N GLU A 426 1.86 -4.47 13.12
CA GLU A 426 3.14 -4.02 12.52
C GLU A 426 3.56 -4.91 11.33
N ASN A 427 3.43 -6.22 11.45
CA ASN A 427 3.74 -7.15 10.36
C ASN A 427 2.82 -6.95 9.13
N ARG A 428 1.53 -6.65 9.37
CA ARG A 428 0.59 -6.30 8.30
C ARG A 428 0.98 -4.98 7.63
N GLU A 429 1.41 -3.98 8.41
CA GLU A 429 1.89 -2.72 7.87
C GLU A 429 3.14 -2.90 7.00
N LEU A 430 4.15 -3.64 7.49
CA LEU A 430 5.36 -3.96 6.72
C LEU A 430 5.02 -4.68 5.41
N ARG A 431 4.10 -5.66 5.45
CA ARG A 431 3.63 -6.35 4.24
C ARG A 431 3.03 -5.37 3.23
N ASN A 432 2.18 -4.47 3.70
CA ASN A 432 1.53 -3.49 2.84
C ASN A 432 2.54 -2.49 2.25
N LYS A 433 3.53 -2.03 3.03
CA LYS A 433 4.63 -1.17 2.55
C LYS A 433 5.45 -1.86 1.46
N ILE A 434 5.80 -3.14 1.65
CA ILE A 434 6.52 -3.94 0.64
C ILE A 434 5.70 -4.09 -0.65
N GLU A 435 4.40 -4.38 -0.53
CA GLU A 435 3.51 -4.53 -1.68
C GLU A 435 3.38 -3.21 -2.45
N CYS A 436 3.27 -2.09 -1.74
CA CYS A 436 3.27 -0.76 -2.31
C CYS A 436 4.54 -0.47 -3.11
N LEU A 437 5.73 -0.69 -2.52
CA LEU A 437 7.02 -0.50 -3.21
C LEU A 437 7.13 -1.38 -4.46
N LYS A 438 6.71 -2.65 -4.37
CA LYS A 438 6.72 -3.56 -5.53
C LYS A 438 5.79 -3.10 -6.63
N ARG A 439 4.62 -2.54 -6.28
CA ARG A 439 3.65 -1.99 -7.22
C ARG A 439 4.18 -0.73 -7.91
N ILE A 440 4.76 0.21 -7.15
CA ILE A 440 5.37 1.41 -7.73
C ILE A 440 6.48 0.99 -8.72
N ARG A 441 7.36 0.08 -8.30
CA ARG A 441 8.43 -0.45 -9.15
C ARG A 441 7.90 -1.16 -10.39
N SER A 442 6.83 -1.94 -10.28
CA SER A 442 6.24 -2.62 -11.43
C SER A 442 5.65 -1.62 -12.42
N ILE A 443 4.90 -0.61 -11.95
CA ILE A 443 4.39 0.47 -12.81
C ILE A 443 5.56 1.15 -13.53
N LYS A 444 6.63 1.52 -12.80
CA LYS A 444 7.78 2.22 -13.41
C LYS A 444 8.54 1.37 -14.44
N LEU A 445 8.64 0.06 -14.26
CA LEU A 445 9.36 -0.82 -15.19
C LEU A 445 8.47 -1.39 -16.31
N HIS A 446 7.16 -1.24 -16.21
CA HIS A 446 6.25 -1.88 -17.15
C HIS A 446 6.25 -1.16 -18.51
N PRO A 447 6.44 -1.86 -19.63
CA PRO A 447 6.56 -1.25 -20.96
C PRO A 447 5.28 -0.55 -21.43
N ASP A 448 4.11 -1.02 -20.98
CA ASP A 448 2.83 -0.39 -21.35
C ASP A 448 2.47 0.84 -20.51
N THR A 449 3.23 1.15 -19.45
CA THR A 449 3.02 2.36 -18.64
C THR A 449 3.11 3.60 -19.50
N LEU A 450 4.07 3.65 -20.43
CA LEU A 450 4.22 4.74 -21.38
C LEU A 450 3.05 4.90 -22.34
N LYS A 451 2.54 3.80 -22.88
CA LYS A 451 1.42 3.83 -23.80
C LYS A 451 0.18 4.39 -23.12
N LYS A 452 -0.04 4.02 -21.85
CA LYS A 452 -1.13 4.54 -21.03
C LYS A 452 -0.94 6.01 -20.66
N ILE A 453 0.26 6.43 -20.25
CA ILE A 453 0.57 7.85 -19.98
C ILE A 453 0.36 8.69 -21.23
N PHE A 454 0.78 8.18 -22.39
CA PHE A 454 0.65 8.87 -23.66
C PHE A 454 -0.81 8.97 -24.12
N ALA A 455 -1.60 7.90 -23.98
CA ALA A 455 -2.98 7.83 -24.48
C ALA A 455 -4.02 8.45 -23.52
N GLU A 456 -3.89 8.23 -22.21
CA GLU A 456 -4.88 8.59 -21.20
C GLU A 456 -4.40 9.67 -20.22
N GLY A 457 -3.12 10.05 -20.28
CA GLY A 457 -2.46 10.79 -19.20
C GLY A 457 -2.16 9.87 -18.00
N TYR A 458 -1.31 10.33 -17.07
CA TYR A 458 -1.14 9.63 -15.81
C TYR A 458 -2.27 10.02 -14.86
N THR A 459 -3.14 9.06 -14.50
CA THR A 459 -4.14 9.26 -13.44
C THR A 459 -3.67 8.55 -12.16
N PRO A 460 -3.13 9.28 -11.17
CA PRO A 460 -2.65 8.69 -9.93
C PRO A 460 -3.76 7.91 -9.21
N GLY A 461 -3.46 6.73 -8.67
CA GLY A 461 -4.42 5.92 -7.90
C GLY A 461 -5.43 5.10 -8.72
N LYS A 462 -5.57 5.34 -10.04
CA LYS A 462 -6.26 4.41 -10.93
C LYS A 462 -5.52 3.07 -10.84
N LYS A 463 -6.22 1.98 -10.51
CA LYS A 463 -5.58 0.65 -10.49
C LYS A 463 -5.05 0.38 -11.89
N PHE A 464 -3.74 0.52 -12.07
CA PHE A 464 -3.02 -0.13 -13.15
C PHE A 464 -3.19 -1.63 -12.91
N GLU A 465 -4.30 -2.19 -13.39
CA GLU A 465 -4.40 -3.62 -13.58
C GLU A 465 -3.36 -3.96 -14.64
N ILE A 466 -2.15 -4.24 -14.16
CA ILE A 466 -1.10 -4.94 -14.90
C ILE A 466 -1.57 -6.40 -14.98
N THR A 467 -2.74 -6.61 -15.59
CA THR A 467 -3.13 -7.91 -16.09
C THR A 467 -2.55 -7.95 -17.50
N ASP A 468 -1.74 -8.96 -17.82
CA ASP A 468 -1.16 -9.18 -19.15
C ASP A 468 -2.22 -9.38 -20.27
N GLY A 469 -3.50 -9.09 -19.99
CA GLY A 469 -4.68 -9.49 -20.74
C GLY A 469 -4.89 -11.00 -20.73
N PHE A 470 -4.08 -11.77 -19.98
CA PHE A 470 -4.05 -13.22 -20.06
C PHE A 470 -5.34 -13.85 -19.55
N GLY A 471 -5.86 -13.39 -18.41
CA GLY A 471 -7.14 -13.88 -17.88
C GLY A 471 -8.30 -13.66 -18.85
N ASP A 472 -8.36 -12.49 -19.48
CA ASP A 472 -9.42 -12.18 -20.44
C ASP A 472 -9.22 -12.90 -21.77
N ALA A 473 -7.98 -13.03 -22.25
CA ALA A 473 -7.66 -13.88 -23.39
C ALA A 473 -8.09 -15.33 -23.15
N CYS A 474 -7.86 -15.87 -21.95
CA CYS A 474 -8.35 -17.20 -21.58
C CYS A 474 -9.88 -17.28 -21.54
N LYS A 475 -10.58 -16.26 -21.02
CA LYS A 475 -12.05 -16.21 -21.02
C LYS A 475 -12.60 -16.17 -22.45
N ILE A 476 -12.05 -15.35 -23.34
CA ILE A 476 -12.47 -15.23 -24.74
C ILE A 476 -12.19 -16.55 -25.48
N ALA A 477 -11.00 -17.14 -25.28
CA ALA A 477 -10.66 -18.42 -25.86
C ALA A 477 -11.64 -19.51 -25.39
N ALA A 478 -11.85 -19.64 -24.08
CA ALA A 478 -12.76 -20.62 -23.50
C ALA A 478 -14.21 -20.45 -23.95
N ALA A 479 -14.69 -19.22 -24.10
CA ALA A 479 -16.05 -18.93 -24.53
C ALA A 479 -16.32 -19.32 -26.00
N HIS A 480 -15.29 -19.41 -26.84
CA HIS A 480 -15.46 -19.62 -28.29
C HIS A 480 -14.82 -20.91 -28.82
N ILE A 481 -13.94 -21.56 -28.06
CA ILE A 481 -13.25 -22.77 -28.51
C ILE A 481 -14.18 -23.99 -28.61
N GLY A 482 -15.24 -24.03 -27.79
CA GLY A 482 -16.19 -25.13 -27.76
C GLY A 482 -15.51 -26.49 -27.54
N TYR A 483 -15.93 -27.51 -28.29
CA TYR A 483 -15.40 -28.88 -28.19
C TYR A 483 -13.94 -29.04 -28.65
N LYS A 484 -13.32 -28.00 -29.24
CA LYS A 484 -11.90 -28.03 -29.64
C LYS A 484 -10.94 -27.73 -28.49
N TRP A 485 -11.44 -27.55 -27.27
CA TRP A 485 -10.59 -27.26 -26.12
C TRP A 485 -9.56 -28.35 -25.79
N PRO A 486 -9.80 -29.67 -25.99
CA PRO A 486 -8.78 -30.69 -25.74
C PRO A 486 -7.61 -30.57 -26.72
N LEU A 487 -7.91 -30.31 -28.00
CA LEU A 487 -6.90 -30.05 -29.04
C LEU A 487 -6.06 -28.81 -28.67
N LEU A 488 -6.72 -27.74 -28.22
CA LEU A 488 -6.01 -26.57 -27.73
C LEU A 488 -5.07 -26.94 -26.58
N TYR A 489 -5.53 -27.70 -25.59
CA TYR A 489 -4.74 -28.07 -24.43
C TYR A 489 -3.51 -28.94 -24.78
N LEU A 490 -3.64 -29.82 -25.78
CA LEU A 490 -2.51 -30.59 -26.31
C LEU A 490 -1.46 -29.71 -26.98
N GLU A 491 -1.87 -28.71 -27.74
CA GLU A 491 -0.99 -27.77 -28.45
C GLU A 491 -0.41 -26.64 -27.57
N LEU A 492 -0.81 -26.56 -26.31
CA LEU A 492 -0.26 -25.54 -25.41
C LEU A 492 1.20 -25.90 -25.04
N PRO A 493 2.13 -24.93 -25.10
CA PRO A 493 3.51 -25.16 -24.67
C PRO A 493 3.57 -25.25 -23.13
N PHE A 494 4.20 -26.30 -22.61
CA PHE A 494 4.47 -26.48 -21.17
C PHE A 494 5.96 -26.27 -20.86
N GLN A 495 6.27 -25.64 -19.73
CA GLN A 495 7.63 -25.49 -19.22
C GLN A 495 7.62 -25.78 -17.70
N PRO A 496 8.17 -26.91 -17.24
CA PRO A 496 8.89 -27.95 -18.01
C PRO A 496 8.00 -28.69 -19.01
N ALA A 497 8.61 -29.34 -20.01
CA ALA A 497 7.89 -30.13 -20.99
C ALA A 497 7.08 -31.24 -20.28
N ARG A 498 5.81 -31.38 -20.66
CA ARG A 498 4.88 -32.37 -20.12
C ARG A 498 4.56 -33.40 -21.19
N ASP A 499 4.72 -34.67 -20.86
CA ASP A 499 4.45 -35.79 -21.78
C ASP A 499 3.01 -35.82 -22.28
N THR A 500 2.82 -36.30 -23.50
CA THR A 500 1.51 -36.42 -24.15
C THR A 500 0.55 -37.28 -23.33
N ASN A 501 1.02 -38.36 -22.72
CA ASN A 501 0.22 -39.24 -21.87
C ASN A 501 -0.37 -38.50 -20.66
N LEU A 502 0.44 -37.64 -20.00
CA LEU A 502 -0.01 -36.84 -18.87
C LEU A 502 -0.99 -35.73 -19.29
N ARG A 503 -0.87 -35.21 -20.52
CA ARG A 503 -1.84 -34.26 -21.06
C ARG A 503 -3.18 -34.94 -21.38
N ASN A 504 -3.15 -36.16 -21.92
CA ASN A 504 -4.35 -36.96 -22.16
C ASN A 504 -5.07 -37.31 -20.86
N GLN A 505 -4.34 -37.71 -19.82
CA GLN A 505 -4.91 -37.92 -18.47
C GLN A 505 -5.54 -36.64 -17.90
N ASP A 506 -4.92 -35.48 -18.13
CA ASP A 506 -5.50 -34.20 -17.70
C ASP A 506 -6.83 -33.92 -18.41
N ILE A 507 -6.91 -34.21 -19.71
CA ILE A 507 -8.13 -34.04 -20.53
C ILE A 507 -9.23 -34.96 -20.02
N GLU A 508 -8.93 -36.24 -19.82
CA GLU A 508 -9.86 -37.23 -19.28
C GLU A 508 -10.38 -36.81 -17.89
N ALA A 509 -9.48 -36.33 -17.02
CA ALA A 509 -9.87 -35.81 -15.71
C ALA A 509 -10.81 -34.60 -15.80
N PHE A 510 -10.63 -33.73 -16.80
CA PHE A 510 -11.51 -32.60 -17.06
C PHE A 510 -12.87 -33.03 -17.61
N ASP A 511 -12.91 -34.02 -18.50
CA ASP A 511 -14.16 -34.58 -19.03
C ASP A 511 -14.97 -35.28 -17.93
N ILE A 512 -14.33 -36.11 -17.11
CA ILE A 512 -14.97 -36.77 -15.95
C ILE A 512 -15.48 -35.71 -14.96
N ALA A 513 -14.67 -34.70 -14.65
CA ALA A 513 -15.08 -33.61 -13.74
C ALA A 513 -16.18 -32.71 -14.33
N GLY A 514 -16.22 -32.58 -15.66
CA GLY A 514 -17.25 -31.87 -16.39
C GLY A 514 -18.60 -32.59 -16.32
N GLN A 515 -18.59 -33.90 -16.59
CA GLN A 515 -19.77 -34.78 -16.53
C GLN A 515 -20.36 -34.88 -15.12
N LYS A 516 -19.51 -34.99 -14.09
CA LYS A 516 -19.97 -35.10 -12.69
C LYS A 516 -20.64 -33.83 -12.13
N ARG A 517 -20.49 -32.68 -12.79
CA ARG A 517 -20.91 -31.36 -12.26
C ARG A 517 -21.75 -30.55 -13.25
N ASP A 518 -22.25 -31.16 -14.32
CA ASP A 518 -23.00 -30.51 -15.40
C ASP A 518 -22.35 -29.20 -15.90
N LEU A 519 -21.02 -29.19 -16.02
CA LEU A 519 -20.29 -27.99 -16.43
C LEU A 519 -20.43 -27.77 -17.93
N ARG A 520 -20.73 -26.54 -18.35
CA ARG A 520 -20.74 -26.18 -19.76
C ARG A 520 -19.32 -26.28 -20.33
N THR A 521 -19.20 -26.60 -21.61
CA THR A 521 -17.91 -26.75 -22.32
C THR A 521 -16.98 -25.54 -22.14
N LYS A 522 -17.54 -24.32 -22.08
CA LYS A 522 -16.78 -23.09 -21.81
C LYS A 522 -16.07 -23.12 -20.44
N ASP A 523 -16.69 -23.70 -19.42
CA ASP A 523 -16.18 -23.71 -18.06
C ASP A 523 -15.08 -24.77 -17.90
N VAL A 524 -15.21 -25.88 -18.62
CA VAL A 524 -14.17 -26.92 -18.74
C VAL A 524 -12.95 -26.36 -19.47
N ALA A 525 -13.16 -25.67 -20.60
CA ALA A 525 -12.08 -25.01 -21.35
C ALA A 525 -11.38 -23.90 -20.53
N LEU A 526 -12.11 -23.14 -19.71
CA LEU A 526 -11.51 -22.13 -18.85
C LEU A 526 -10.65 -22.77 -17.74
N ARG A 527 -11.11 -23.89 -17.16
CA ARG A 527 -10.35 -24.64 -16.15
C ARG A 527 -9.09 -25.29 -16.73
N SER A 528 -9.14 -25.79 -17.97
CA SER A 528 -7.96 -26.34 -18.63
C SER A 528 -6.90 -25.26 -18.87
N LEU A 529 -7.31 -24.08 -19.35
CA LEU A 529 -6.41 -22.92 -19.49
C LEU A 529 -5.86 -22.42 -18.14
N ALA A 530 -6.68 -22.44 -17.07
CA ALA A 530 -6.22 -22.10 -15.72
C ALA A 530 -5.18 -23.11 -15.19
N LYS A 531 -5.37 -24.41 -15.44
CA LYS A 531 -4.39 -25.45 -15.10
C LYS A 531 -3.11 -25.29 -15.91
N TRP A 532 -3.21 -25.00 -17.20
CA TRP A 532 -2.05 -24.69 -18.03
C TRP A 532 -1.26 -23.52 -17.46
N LYS A 533 -1.90 -22.40 -17.11
CA LYS A 533 -1.23 -21.25 -16.49
C LYS A 533 -0.56 -21.59 -15.15
N ARG A 534 -1.17 -22.48 -14.36
CA ARG A 534 -0.57 -22.96 -13.11
C ARG A 534 0.66 -23.84 -13.34
N LEU A 535 0.63 -24.67 -14.38
CA LEU A 535 1.71 -25.60 -14.72
C LEU A 535 2.83 -24.95 -15.56
N ASN A 536 2.55 -23.83 -16.22
CA ASN A 536 3.51 -23.05 -16.98
C ASN A 536 3.54 -21.61 -16.47
N SER A 537 4.47 -21.32 -15.54
CA SER A 537 4.65 -19.99 -14.95
C SER A 537 4.97 -18.91 -16.00
N LYS A 538 5.56 -19.30 -17.13
CA LYS A 538 5.92 -18.44 -18.27
C LYS A 538 4.83 -18.35 -19.35
N ALA A 539 3.62 -18.89 -19.11
CA ALA A 539 2.54 -18.81 -20.08
C ALA A 539 2.15 -17.35 -20.40
N THR A 540 2.18 -16.99 -21.68
CA THR A 540 1.84 -15.65 -22.19
C THR A 540 0.64 -15.70 -23.14
N VAL A 541 0.02 -14.54 -23.39
CA VAL A 541 -1.06 -14.43 -24.40
C VAL A 541 -0.57 -14.82 -25.79
N TYR A 542 0.70 -14.53 -26.12
CA TYR A 542 1.29 -14.89 -27.40
C TYR A 542 1.32 -16.41 -27.62
N MET A 543 1.72 -17.17 -26.60
CA MET A 543 1.70 -18.63 -26.65
C MET A 543 0.28 -19.17 -26.89
N LEU A 544 -0.71 -18.59 -26.19
CA LEU A 544 -2.12 -18.95 -26.40
C LEU A 544 -2.59 -18.63 -27.83
N LEU A 545 -2.25 -17.45 -28.37
CA LEU A 545 -2.59 -17.06 -29.74
C LEU A 545 -1.94 -17.99 -30.78
N SER A 546 -0.68 -18.37 -30.56
CA SER A 546 0.05 -19.30 -31.42
C SER A 546 -0.62 -20.67 -31.44
N SER A 547 -0.91 -21.25 -30.27
CA SER A 547 -1.61 -22.55 -30.18
C SER A 547 -3.02 -22.50 -30.78
N LEU A 548 -3.76 -21.40 -30.60
CA LEU A 548 -5.07 -21.21 -31.25
C LEU A 548 -4.96 -21.19 -32.79
N ARG A 549 -3.89 -20.63 -33.36
CA ARG A 549 -3.66 -20.65 -34.80
C ARG A 549 -3.30 -22.05 -35.31
N LEU A 550 -2.47 -22.78 -34.56
CA LEU A 550 -2.06 -24.15 -34.90
C LEU A 550 -3.26 -25.11 -35.03
N ILE A 551 -4.25 -25.01 -34.15
CA ILE A 551 -5.46 -25.84 -34.20
C ILE A 551 -6.54 -25.33 -35.19
N GLY A 552 -6.21 -24.36 -36.04
CA GLY A 552 -7.16 -23.77 -36.99
C GLY A 552 -8.23 -22.87 -36.36
N ALA A 553 -8.05 -22.41 -35.11
CA ALA A 553 -8.95 -21.49 -34.42
C ALA A 553 -8.54 -20.01 -34.59
N GLY A 554 -8.05 -19.65 -35.79
CA GLY A 554 -7.53 -18.30 -36.10
C GLY A 554 -8.54 -17.16 -35.88
N LYS A 555 -9.84 -17.40 -36.07
CA LYS A 555 -10.90 -16.42 -35.79
C LYS A 555 -10.96 -16.03 -34.29
N ILE A 556 -10.70 -16.96 -33.39
CA ILE A 556 -10.65 -16.72 -31.94
C ILE A 556 -9.40 -15.92 -31.60
N ALA A 557 -8.25 -16.31 -32.16
CA ALA A 557 -7.00 -15.57 -32.01
C ALA A 557 -7.15 -14.10 -32.47
N HIS A 558 -7.74 -13.89 -33.64
CA HIS A 558 -8.02 -12.54 -34.17
C HIS A 558 -8.99 -11.76 -33.27
N ARG A 559 -9.99 -12.41 -32.67
CA ARG A 559 -10.91 -11.76 -31.73
C ARG A 559 -10.19 -11.30 -30.45
N ILE A 560 -9.30 -12.14 -29.91
CA ILE A 560 -8.46 -11.79 -28.75
C ILE A 560 -7.53 -10.61 -29.10
N GLU A 561 -6.93 -10.61 -30.29
CA GLU A 561 -6.08 -9.52 -30.76
C GLU A 561 -6.87 -8.22 -30.95
N LYS A 562 -8.03 -8.28 -31.60
CA LYS A 562 -8.93 -7.14 -31.80
C LYS A 562 -9.43 -6.57 -30.47
N GLN A 563 -9.83 -7.43 -29.54
CA GLN A 563 -10.26 -6.98 -28.21
C GLN A 563 -9.08 -6.37 -27.45
N ARG A 564 -7.88 -6.95 -27.53
CA ARG A 564 -6.66 -6.32 -27.02
C ARG A 564 -6.28 -5.05 -27.75
N LEU A 565 -6.86 -4.72 -28.89
CA LEU A 565 -6.67 -3.45 -29.60
C LEU A 565 -7.79 -2.43 -29.31
N SER A 566 -8.96 -2.88 -28.85
CA SER A 566 -10.11 -2.03 -28.51
C SER A 566 -10.29 -1.73 -27.01
N THR A 567 -9.70 -2.55 -26.14
CA THR A 567 -9.48 -2.22 -24.72
C THR A 567 -8.13 -1.52 -24.50
N LYS A 568 -7.40 -1.28 -25.60
CA LYS A 568 -6.37 -0.23 -25.74
C LYS A 568 -7.05 1.01 -26.30
#